data_AF-A0A7C6WJ70-F1
#
_entry.id   AF-A0A7C6WJ70-F1
#
_cell.length_a   1.000
_cell.length_b   1.000
_cell.length_c   1.000
_cell.angle_alpha   90.00
_cell.angle_beta   90.00
_cell.angle_gamma   90.00
#
_symmetry.space_group_name_H-M   'P 1'
#
loop_
_entity.id
_entity.type
_entity.pdbx_description
1 polymer ?
#
loop_
_entity_poly.entity_id
_entity_poly.type
_entity_poly.pdbx_seq_one_letter_code
_entity_poly.pdbx_strand_id
1 'polypeptide(L)'
;CNHPLTYTFQHYHHIGKATCSNCHFSNPKPDYEIIDRNPKTFILKYQEELYEFPSFSDNLTDLYNALATIASLHLTGFTFPEIQEGFPKLQLPTTRYEETIVANKRFVTIMGKDQNPVAVTRAFDYIRRQTNQGNIGIFMANPPNKRGVLETENIAYLYDVNFEYLNQPFIKRVGFASARYLDYMARLEFAGYPKNQILGKPLEEELLDVFNIDDLDTIYLIPGTKNLPLMDQVKQSLIQKAKEAST
;
A
#
# COMPACT_ATOMS: atom_id res chain seq x y z
N CYS A 1 31.23 3.50 7.97
CA CYS A 1 32.48 3.71 7.20
C CYS A 1 32.22 4.11 5.73
N ASN A 2 31.01 4.58 5.37
CA ASN A 2 30.59 4.90 3.99
C ASN A 2 30.68 3.76 2.96
N HIS A 3 31.02 2.55 3.38
CA HIS A 3 30.94 1.37 2.53
C HIS A 3 29.47 0.93 2.39
N PRO A 4 29.03 0.53 1.18
CA PRO A 4 27.67 0.03 0.96
C PRO A 4 27.30 -1.09 1.93
N LEU A 5 26.04 -1.08 2.39
CA LEU A 5 25.50 -2.13 3.23
C LEU A 5 24.98 -3.28 2.37
N THR A 6 25.21 -4.49 2.83
CA THR A 6 24.59 -5.72 2.31
C THR A 6 23.49 -6.17 3.26
N TYR A 7 22.51 -6.93 2.78
CA TYR A 7 21.38 -7.37 3.60
C TYR A 7 21.30 -8.89 3.62
N THR A 8 21.31 -9.51 4.81
CA THR A 8 21.02 -10.96 4.95
C THR A 8 19.56 -11.24 4.66
N PHE A 9 18.69 -10.33 5.09
CA PHE A 9 17.31 -10.25 4.64
C PHE A 9 16.89 -8.78 4.57
N GLN A 10 15.96 -8.49 3.67
CA GLN A 10 15.43 -7.16 3.46
C GLN A 10 13.90 -7.25 3.44
N HIS A 11 13.26 -6.52 4.35
CA HIS A 11 11.80 -6.42 4.38
C HIS A 11 11.31 -5.48 3.29
N TYR A 12 11.81 -4.25 3.28
CA TYR A 12 11.55 -3.25 2.25
C TYR A 12 12.57 -2.11 2.34
N HIS A 13 12.98 -1.57 1.20
CA HIS A 13 13.96 -0.47 1.13
C HIS A 13 15.17 -0.72 2.06
N HIS A 14 15.49 0.19 2.97
CA HIS A 14 16.63 0.04 3.87
C HIS A 14 16.32 -0.72 5.17
N ILE A 15 15.09 -1.24 5.32
CA ILE A 15 14.63 -1.94 6.52
C ILE A 15 14.87 -3.44 6.37
N GLY A 16 15.71 -3.99 7.24
CA GLY A 16 16.12 -5.39 7.24
C GLY A 16 17.34 -5.60 8.11
N LYS A 17 17.99 -6.77 7.94
CA LYS A 17 19.25 -7.11 8.59
C LYS A 17 20.41 -6.73 7.69
N ALA A 18 20.92 -5.53 7.90
CA ALA A 18 22.05 -4.95 7.21
C ALA A 18 23.37 -5.38 7.86
N THR A 19 24.40 -5.54 7.03
CA THR A 19 25.79 -5.78 7.44
C THR A 19 26.73 -5.04 6.50
N CYS A 20 27.72 -4.36 7.06
CA CYS A 20 28.81 -3.75 6.33
C CYS A 20 29.97 -4.74 6.22
N SER A 21 30.36 -5.12 5.00
CA SER A 21 31.49 -6.02 4.74
C SER A 21 32.85 -5.43 5.12
N ASN A 22 32.97 -4.10 5.23
CA ASN A 22 34.24 -3.42 5.52
C ASN A 22 34.47 -3.17 7.02
N CYS A 23 33.50 -2.58 7.73
CA CYS A 23 33.66 -2.25 9.15
C CYS A 23 32.81 -3.13 10.08
N HIS A 24 32.17 -4.18 9.53
CA HIS A 24 31.35 -5.14 10.28
C HIS A 24 30.17 -4.54 11.06
N PHE A 25 29.79 -3.28 10.76
CA PHE A 25 28.57 -2.69 11.28
C PHE A 25 27.38 -3.57 10.92
N SER A 26 26.54 -3.91 11.90
CA SER A 26 25.34 -4.72 11.73
C SER A 26 24.26 -4.22 12.68
N ASN A 27 23.00 -4.58 12.40
CA ASN A 27 21.91 -4.34 13.35
C ASN A 27 22.25 -4.93 14.72
N PRO A 28 21.90 -4.24 15.83
CA PRO A 28 21.97 -4.81 17.16
C PRO A 28 20.99 -5.98 17.30
N LYS A 29 21.21 -6.85 18.29
CA LYS A 29 20.21 -7.84 18.69
C LYS A 29 18.97 -7.09 19.22
N PRO A 30 17.77 -7.31 18.67
CA PRO A 30 16.57 -6.64 19.15
C PRO A 30 16.15 -7.21 20.51
N ASP A 31 15.68 -6.33 21.41
CA ASP A 31 15.02 -6.76 22.65
C ASP A 31 13.58 -7.25 22.40
N TYR A 32 12.92 -6.68 21.39
CA TYR A 32 11.56 -7.01 20.95
C TYR A 32 11.58 -7.41 19.47
N GLU A 33 11.10 -8.61 19.16
CA GLU A 33 11.13 -9.14 17.79
C GLU A 33 9.80 -9.82 17.46
N ILE A 34 9.20 -9.49 16.30
CA ILE A 34 8.09 -10.29 15.77
C ILE A 34 8.69 -11.43 14.96
N ILE A 35 8.60 -12.65 15.48
CA ILE A 35 9.25 -13.83 14.89
C ILE A 35 8.34 -14.63 13.96
N ASP A 36 7.03 -14.49 14.11
CA ASP A 36 6.04 -15.15 13.27
C ASP A 36 4.72 -14.36 13.20
N ARG A 37 3.95 -14.56 12.13
CA ARG A 37 2.64 -13.93 11.93
C ARG A 37 1.72 -14.74 11.02
N ASN A 38 0.43 -14.59 11.26
CA ASN A 38 -0.64 -15.02 10.37
C ASN A 38 -1.71 -13.89 10.29
N PRO A 39 -2.78 -14.03 9.49
CA PRO A 39 -3.78 -12.98 9.34
C PRO A 39 -4.53 -12.60 10.63
N LYS A 40 -4.52 -13.46 11.64
CA LYS A 40 -5.24 -13.26 12.92
C LYS A 40 -4.34 -12.85 14.06
N THR A 41 -3.08 -13.30 14.09
CA THR A 41 -2.17 -13.10 15.23
C THR A 41 -0.71 -12.94 14.79
N PHE A 42 0.12 -12.39 15.66
CA PHE A 42 1.58 -12.38 15.53
C PHE A 42 2.26 -12.72 16.85
N ILE A 43 3.46 -13.29 16.77
CA ILE A 43 4.23 -13.73 17.94
C ILE A 43 5.35 -12.73 18.21
N LEU A 44 5.27 -12.06 19.36
CA LEU A 44 6.33 -11.23 19.92
C LEU A 44 7.26 -12.09 20.76
N LYS A 45 8.55 -12.05 20.44
CA LYS A 45 9.63 -12.51 21.31
C LYS A 45 10.17 -11.31 22.10
N TYR A 46 10.20 -11.45 23.42
CA TYR A 46 10.91 -10.55 24.32
C TYR A 46 11.80 -11.37 25.24
N GLN A 47 13.12 -11.14 25.17
CA GLN A 47 14.12 -12.03 25.78
C GLN A 47 13.96 -13.48 25.28
N GLU A 48 13.67 -14.45 26.15
CA GLU A 48 13.38 -15.84 25.77
C GLU A 48 11.90 -16.21 25.88
N GLU A 49 11.04 -15.25 26.21
CA GLU A 49 9.59 -15.44 26.36
C GLU A 49 8.86 -15.07 25.06
N LEU A 50 7.72 -15.73 24.84
CA LEU A 50 6.87 -15.55 23.67
C LEU A 50 5.47 -15.09 24.07
N TYR A 51 4.97 -14.07 23.37
CA TYR A 51 3.66 -13.48 23.59
C TYR A 51 2.89 -13.40 22.28
N GLU A 52 1.67 -13.95 22.25
CA GLU A 52 0.80 -13.89 21.09
C GLU A 52 -0.08 -12.63 21.14
N PHE A 53 -0.03 -11.80 20.11
CA PHE A 53 -0.86 -10.60 19.97
C PHE A 53 -1.86 -10.78 18.83
N PRO A 54 -3.07 -10.21 18.94
CA PRO A 54 -3.99 -10.16 17.81
C PRO A 54 -3.43 -9.25 16.71
N SER A 55 -3.60 -9.68 15.47
CA SER A 55 -3.31 -8.88 14.27
C SER A 55 -4.54 -8.06 13.90
N PHE A 56 -4.30 -6.82 13.47
CA PHE A 56 -5.33 -5.91 12.96
C PHE A 56 -5.02 -5.43 11.53
N SER A 57 -3.90 -5.85 10.94
CA SER A 57 -3.47 -5.48 9.60
C SER A 57 -2.48 -6.50 9.04
N ASP A 58 -2.63 -6.84 7.76
CA ASP A 58 -1.65 -7.65 7.02
C ASP A 58 -0.46 -6.82 6.50
N ASN A 59 -0.54 -5.49 6.61
CA ASN A 59 0.49 -4.59 6.12
C ASN A 59 1.71 -4.58 7.05
N LEU A 60 2.88 -4.80 6.47
CA LEU A 60 4.15 -4.87 7.20
C LEU A 60 4.49 -3.58 7.95
N THR A 61 4.13 -2.41 7.42
CA THR A 61 4.37 -1.14 8.14
C THR A 61 3.54 -1.03 9.41
N ASP A 62 2.33 -1.61 9.42
CA ASP A 62 1.46 -1.57 10.59
C ASP A 62 1.98 -2.50 11.69
N LEU A 63 2.65 -3.60 11.33
CA LEU A 63 3.36 -4.44 12.30
C LEU A 63 4.56 -3.73 12.93
N TYR A 64 5.31 -2.94 12.15
CA TYR A 64 6.37 -2.09 12.73
C TYR A 64 5.80 -1.05 13.70
N ASN A 65 4.66 -0.44 13.35
CA ASN A 65 3.96 0.49 14.25
C ASN A 65 3.48 -0.22 15.52
N ALA A 66 2.88 -1.41 15.39
CA ALA A 66 2.42 -2.22 16.50
C ALA A 66 3.58 -2.58 17.45
N LEU A 67 4.71 -3.04 16.89
CA LEU A 67 5.92 -3.36 17.66
C LEU A 67 6.47 -2.14 18.41
N ALA A 68 6.52 -0.97 17.76
CA ALA A 68 6.95 0.27 18.39
C ALA A 68 6.00 0.69 19.54
N THR A 69 4.68 0.55 19.36
CA THR A 69 3.69 0.81 20.40
C THR A 69 3.83 -0.15 21.58
N ILE A 70 3.95 -1.46 21.32
CA ILE A 70 4.14 -2.47 22.37
C ILE A 70 5.41 -2.18 23.16
N ALA A 71 6.54 -1.98 22.48
CA ALA A 71 7.82 -1.70 23.13
C ALA A 71 7.75 -0.42 23.98
N SER A 72 7.10 0.63 23.46
CA SER A 72 6.95 1.90 24.19
C SER A 72 6.09 1.74 25.45
N LEU A 73 4.94 1.06 25.36
CA LEU A 73 4.07 0.82 26.50
C LEU A 73 4.75 -0.04 27.56
N HIS A 74 5.44 -1.11 27.13
CA HIS A 74 6.16 -1.99 28.04
C HIS A 74 7.29 -1.24 28.77
N LEU A 75 8.05 -0.40 28.07
CA LEU A 75 9.10 0.45 28.67
C LEU A 75 8.54 1.48 29.68
N THR A 76 7.27 1.86 29.56
CA THR A 76 6.62 2.77 30.52
C THR A 76 5.98 2.06 31.72
N GLY A 77 6.08 0.73 31.80
CA GLY A 77 5.66 -0.06 32.96
C GLY A 77 4.39 -0.90 32.78
N PHE A 78 3.76 -0.90 31.60
CA PHE A 78 2.65 -1.81 31.31
C PHE A 78 3.17 -3.24 31.07
N THR A 79 2.46 -4.23 31.57
CA THR A 79 2.74 -5.64 31.32
C THR A 79 2.22 -6.08 29.95
N PHE A 80 2.79 -7.12 29.34
CA PHE A 80 2.28 -7.64 28.07
C PHE A 80 0.79 -8.04 28.11
N PRO A 81 0.27 -8.69 29.18
CA PRO A 81 -1.16 -8.96 29.31
C PRO A 81 -2.05 -7.71 29.24
N GLU A 82 -1.65 -6.62 29.91
CA GLU A 82 -2.40 -5.35 29.85
C GLU A 82 -2.40 -4.75 28.44
N ILE A 83 -1.26 -4.83 27.75
CA ILE A 83 -1.15 -4.36 26.36
C ILE A 83 -2.00 -5.22 25.43
N GLN A 84 -1.96 -6.54 25.59
CA GLN A 84 -2.78 -7.50 24.80
C GLN A 84 -4.28 -7.24 24.97
N GLU A 85 -4.75 -6.92 26.17
CA GLU A 85 -6.16 -6.58 26.43
C GLU A 85 -6.59 -5.28 25.71
N GLY A 86 -5.67 -4.33 25.55
CA GLY A 86 -5.92 -3.07 24.85
C GLY A 86 -5.98 -3.19 23.33
N PHE A 87 -5.32 -4.20 22.75
CA PHE A 87 -5.12 -4.33 21.30
C PHE A 87 -6.42 -4.41 20.48
N PRO A 88 -7.45 -5.21 20.87
CA PRO A 88 -8.71 -5.27 20.13
C PRO A 88 -9.46 -3.93 20.04
N LYS A 89 -9.13 -2.95 20.88
CA LYS A 89 -9.73 -1.61 20.90
C LYS A 89 -9.04 -0.65 19.91
N LEU A 90 -7.91 -1.05 19.32
CA LEU A 90 -7.19 -0.24 18.35
C LEU A 90 -7.99 -0.14 17.05
N GLN A 91 -8.30 1.10 16.65
CA GLN A 91 -8.85 1.38 15.33
C GLN A 91 -7.74 1.95 14.44
N LEU A 92 -7.53 1.30 13.29
CA LEU A 92 -6.70 1.88 12.25
C LEU A 92 -7.36 3.17 11.74
N PRO A 93 -6.58 4.24 11.49
CA PRO A 93 -7.10 5.39 10.79
C PRO A 93 -7.64 4.97 9.41
N THR A 94 -8.92 5.19 9.18
CA THR A 94 -9.63 4.84 7.92
C THR A 94 -9.01 5.49 6.69
N THR A 95 -8.26 6.58 6.88
CA THR A 95 -7.52 7.27 5.82
C THR A 95 -6.40 6.45 5.19
N ARG A 96 -5.96 5.34 5.82
CA ARG A 96 -4.85 4.49 5.33
C ARG A 96 -5.32 3.27 4.56
N TYR A 97 -6.37 2.65 5.08
CA TYR A 97 -6.98 1.44 4.54
C TYR A 97 -8.47 1.49 4.85
N GLU A 98 -9.29 1.35 3.82
CA GLU A 98 -10.74 1.23 3.96
C GLU A 98 -11.24 0.18 2.98
N GLU A 99 -12.14 -0.67 3.43
CA GLU A 99 -12.69 -1.75 2.62
C GLU A 99 -14.21 -1.74 2.68
N THR A 100 -14.84 -1.96 1.53
CA THR A 100 -16.29 -2.11 1.42
C THR A 100 -16.63 -3.11 0.33
N ILE A 101 -17.61 -3.98 0.58
CA ILE A 101 -18.11 -4.93 -0.41
C ILE A 101 -19.52 -4.49 -0.82
N VAL A 102 -19.74 -4.29 -2.12
CA VAL A 102 -21.03 -3.90 -2.67
C VAL A 102 -21.25 -4.64 -3.99
N ALA A 103 -22.45 -5.18 -4.18
CA ALA A 103 -22.82 -5.86 -5.43
C ALA A 103 -21.81 -6.95 -5.84
N ASN A 104 -21.37 -7.77 -4.87
CA ASN A 104 -20.34 -8.80 -5.01
C ASN A 104 -18.96 -8.31 -5.52
N LYS A 105 -18.71 -7.00 -5.55
CA LYS A 105 -17.41 -6.41 -5.86
C LYS A 105 -16.80 -5.82 -4.60
N ARG A 106 -15.48 -5.94 -4.47
CA ARG A 106 -14.71 -5.41 -3.35
C ARG A 106 -14.06 -4.10 -3.74
N PHE A 107 -14.22 -3.07 -2.90
CA PHE A 107 -13.60 -1.76 -3.08
C PHE A 107 -12.64 -1.51 -1.93
N VAL A 108 -11.37 -1.28 -2.23
CA VAL A 108 -10.32 -1.08 -1.22
C VAL A 108 -9.58 0.23 -1.50
N THR A 109 -9.63 1.16 -0.55
CA THR A 109 -8.84 2.41 -0.61
C THR A 109 -7.53 2.19 0.14
N ILE A 110 -6.38 2.39 -0.52
CA ILE A 110 -5.03 2.31 0.10
C ILE A 110 -4.28 3.60 -0.16
N MET A 111 -3.85 4.29 0.89
CA MET A 111 -3.12 5.57 0.77
C MET A 111 -1.76 5.38 0.07
N GLY A 112 -1.60 5.97 -1.11
CA GLY A 112 -0.34 5.99 -1.87
C GLY A 112 0.61 7.12 -1.47
N LYS A 113 0.08 8.21 -0.88
CA LYS A 113 0.75 9.51 -0.65
C LYS A 113 1.27 10.15 -1.95
N ASP A 114 1.05 11.46 -2.11
CA ASP A 114 1.44 12.15 -3.34
C ASP A 114 2.95 12.02 -3.60
N GLN A 115 3.33 11.55 -4.80
CA GLN A 115 4.71 11.50 -5.27
C GLN A 115 5.71 10.77 -4.34
N ASN A 116 5.24 9.79 -3.58
CA ASN A 116 6.07 9.03 -2.63
C ASN A 116 6.35 7.61 -3.16
N PRO A 117 7.58 7.32 -3.64
CA PRO A 117 7.85 6.04 -4.27
C PRO A 117 7.78 4.86 -3.30
N VAL A 118 8.10 5.08 -2.03
CA VAL A 118 8.03 4.07 -0.98
C VAL A 118 6.59 3.69 -0.71
N ALA A 119 5.72 4.67 -0.44
CA ALA A 119 4.33 4.41 -0.07
C ALA A 119 3.53 3.78 -1.23
N VAL A 120 3.70 4.28 -2.46
CA VAL A 120 3.09 3.66 -3.65
C VAL A 120 3.62 2.24 -3.88
N THR A 121 4.94 2.02 -3.78
CA THR A 121 5.54 0.67 -3.88
C THR A 121 4.98 -0.27 -2.82
N ARG A 122 4.75 0.20 -1.59
CA ARG A 122 4.16 -0.64 -0.53
C ARG A 122 2.71 -1.02 -0.84
N ALA A 123 1.91 -0.11 -1.40
CA ALA A 123 0.56 -0.43 -1.88
C ALA A 123 0.62 -1.50 -2.98
N PHE A 124 1.54 -1.37 -3.94
CA PHE A 124 1.70 -2.36 -5.02
C PHE A 124 2.20 -3.72 -4.50
N ASP A 125 3.14 -3.74 -3.54
CA ASP A 125 3.60 -4.97 -2.90
C ASP A 125 2.49 -5.67 -2.10
N TYR A 126 1.55 -4.90 -1.54
CA TYR A 126 0.35 -5.47 -0.93
C TYR A 126 -0.56 -6.07 -2.01
N ILE A 127 -0.90 -5.32 -3.06
CA ILE A 127 -1.83 -5.74 -4.12
C ILE A 127 -1.31 -6.97 -4.88
N ARG A 128 -0.02 -7.04 -5.22
CA ARG A 128 0.54 -8.17 -5.97
C ARG A 128 0.48 -9.52 -5.22
N ARG A 129 0.28 -9.49 -3.90
CA ARG A 129 0.17 -10.70 -3.06
C ARG A 129 -1.27 -11.23 -2.98
N GLN A 130 -2.22 -10.49 -3.53
CA GLN A 130 -3.65 -10.77 -3.42
C GLN A 130 -4.17 -11.74 -4.48
N THR A 131 -3.50 -12.89 -4.57
CA THR A 131 -3.75 -13.92 -5.60
C THR A 131 -5.15 -14.54 -5.54
N ASN A 132 -5.88 -14.37 -4.44
CA ASN A 132 -7.22 -14.91 -4.20
C ASN A 132 -8.36 -13.88 -4.31
N GLN A 133 -8.09 -12.67 -4.81
CA GLN A 133 -9.07 -11.59 -4.89
C GLN A 133 -9.73 -11.42 -6.27
N GLY A 134 -9.61 -12.44 -7.13
CA GLY A 134 -10.16 -12.42 -8.48
C GLY A 134 -9.45 -11.43 -9.41
N ASN A 135 -10.18 -10.91 -10.38
CA ASN A 135 -9.70 -9.89 -11.30
C ASN A 135 -9.61 -8.53 -10.61
N ILE A 136 -8.43 -7.91 -10.66
CA ILE A 136 -8.14 -6.65 -9.99
C ILE A 136 -8.05 -5.50 -11.00
N GLY A 137 -8.72 -4.38 -10.67
CA GLY A 137 -8.45 -3.08 -11.26
C GLY A 137 -7.87 -2.11 -10.24
N ILE A 138 -7.01 -1.21 -10.71
CA ILE A 138 -6.37 -0.19 -9.88
C ILE A 138 -6.69 1.18 -10.46
N PHE A 139 -7.31 2.04 -9.65
CA PHE A 139 -7.60 3.43 -9.98
C PHE A 139 -6.71 4.32 -9.11
N MET A 140 -5.79 5.04 -9.75
CA MET A 140 -4.89 5.96 -9.09
C MET A 140 -5.20 7.39 -9.53
N ALA A 141 -5.09 8.33 -8.61
CA ALA A 141 -5.20 9.73 -8.94
C ALA A 141 -4.18 10.54 -8.16
N ASN A 142 -3.58 11.51 -8.83
CA ASN A 142 -2.70 12.49 -8.20
C ASN A 142 -3.22 13.88 -8.60
N PRO A 143 -3.69 14.70 -7.65
CA PRO A 143 -4.39 15.92 -8.00
C PRO A 143 -3.48 16.83 -8.82
N PRO A 144 -4.03 17.55 -9.80
CA PRO A 144 -3.29 18.64 -10.43
C PRO A 144 -2.86 19.63 -9.34
N ASN A 145 -1.59 20.00 -9.36
CA ASN A 145 -1.09 21.04 -8.45
C ASN A 145 -1.91 22.31 -8.72
N LYS A 146 -2.50 22.92 -7.68
CA LYS A 146 -3.34 24.14 -7.80
C LYS A 146 -2.59 25.33 -8.44
N ARG A 147 -1.30 25.20 -8.68
CA ARG A 147 -0.40 26.18 -9.30
C ARG A 147 -0.16 25.97 -10.80
N GLY A 148 -0.82 24.99 -11.42
CA GLY A 148 -0.81 24.78 -12.88
C GLY A 148 -0.07 23.51 -13.32
N VAL A 149 -0.35 23.10 -14.57
CA VAL A 149 0.16 21.88 -15.23
C VAL A 149 1.69 21.88 -15.37
N LEU A 150 2.32 23.06 -15.31
CA LEU A 150 3.75 23.25 -15.53
C LEU A 150 4.60 23.14 -14.26
N GLU A 151 4.03 23.12 -13.05
CA GLU A 151 4.81 23.05 -11.79
C GLU A 151 4.78 21.67 -11.09
N THR A 152 4.32 20.61 -11.76
CA THR A 152 4.61 19.23 -11.35
C THR A 152 5.78 18.69 -12.15
N GLU A 153 6.96 19.27 -11.98
CA GLU A 153 8.10 18.97 -12.86
C GLU A 153 8.83 17.67 -12.54
N ASN A 154 8.77 17.18 -11.30
CA ASN A 154 9.51 15.98 -10.93
C ASN A 154 8.67 14.70 -11.09
N ILE A 155 8.78 14.09 -12.27
CA ILE A 155 8.26 12.74 -12.57
C ILE A 155 9.24 11.62 -12.20
N ALA A 156 10.46 11.93 -11.73
CA ALA A 156 11.48 10.92 -11.45
C ALA A 156 11.01 9.89 -10.41
N TYR A 157 10.13 10.30 -9.48
CA TYR A 157 9.56 9.37 -8.51
C TYR A 157 8.82 8.19 -9.17
N LEU A 158 8.25 8.36 -10.39
CA LEU A 158 7.62 7.27 -11.13
C LEU A 158 8.61 6.14 -11.44
N TYR A 159 9.88 6.50 -11.65
CA TYR A 159 10.96 5.55 -11.92
C TYR A 159 11.55 4.94 -10.64
N ASP A 160 11.34 5.56 -9.48
CA ASP A 160 11.64 4.99 -8.17
C ASP A 160 10.52 4.06 -7.64
N VAL A 161 9.32 4.12 -8.22
CA VAL A 161 8.21 3.22 -7.91
C VAL A 161 8.40 1.89 -8.65
N ASN A 162 8.21 0.77 -7.94
CA ASN A 162 8.22 -0.57 -8.53
C ASN A 162 6.88 -0.92 -9.21
N PHE A 163 6.58 -0.28 -10.35
CA PHE A 163 5.38 -0.57 -11.15
C PHE A 163 5.36 -2.02 -11.68
N GLU A 164 6.51 -2.67 -11.79
CA GLU A 164 6.67 -4.07 -12.18
C GLU A 164 5.88 -5.02 -11.27
N TYR A 165 5.66 -4.63 -10.01
CA TYR A 165 4.81 -5.38 -9.08
C TYR A 165 3.37 -5.53 -9.58
N LEU A 166 2.87 -4.60 -10.38
CA LEU A 166 1.53 -4.64 -10.94
C LEU A 166 1.42 -5.53 -12.18
N ASN A 167 2.53 -6.00 -12.75
CA ASN A 167 2.53 -6.94 -13.87
C ASN A 167 2.18 -8.36 -13.41
N GLN A 168 0.96 -8.53 -12.95
CA GLN A 168 0.38 -9.80 -12.50
C GLN A 168 -0.76 -10.19 -13.43
N PRO A 169 -0.96 -11.50 -13.71
CA PRO A 169 -1.98 -11.96 -14.65
C PRO A 169 -3.41 -11.65 -14.19
N PHE A 170 -3.63 -11.49 -12.88
CA PHE A 170 -4.94 -11.15 -12.31
C PHE A 170 -5.20 -9.64 -12.22
N ILE A 171 -4.19 -8.79 -12.43
CA ILE A 171 -4.39 -7.34 -12.52
C ILE A 171 -4.74 -7.03 -13.98
N LYS A 172 -6.00 -6.67 -14.22
CA LYS A 172 -6.58 -6.52 -15.57
C LYS A 172 -6.60 -5.08 -16.07
N ARG A 173 -6.46 -4.12 -15.17
CA ARG A 173 -6.61 -2.70 -15.48
C ARG A 173 -5.85 -1.84 -14.49
N VAL A 174 -5.08 -0.89 -14.99
CA VAL A 174 -4.45 0.15 -14.17
C VAL A 174 -4.73 1.51 -14.80
N GLY A 175 -5.43 2.37 -14.06
CA GLY A 175 -5.87 3.69 -14.49
C GLY A 175 -5.21 4.82 -13.71
N PHE A 176 -4.81 5.89 -14.38
CA PHE A 176 -4.25 7.09 -13.76
C PHE A 176 -4.98 8.35 -14.19
N ALA A 177 -5.53 9.06 -13.22
CA ALA A 177 -6.05 10.40 -13.39
C ALA A 177 -4.98 11.41 -12.97
N SER A 178 -4.41 12.11 -13.95
CA SER A 178 -3.40 13.15 -13.73
C SER A 178 -3.15 13.95 -15.01
N ALA A 179 -2.80 15.23 -14.87
CA ALA A 179 -2.26 16.02 -15.98
C ALA A 179 -1.00 15.38 -16.64
N ARG A 180 -0.32 14.47 -15.93
CA ARG A 180 0.84 13.69 -16.39
C ARG A 180 0.50 12.25 -16.78
N TYR A 181 -0.76 11.93 -17.08
CA TYR A 181 -1.19 10.55 -17.34
C TYR A 181 -0.34 9.84 -18.40
N LEU A 182 0.13 10.55 -19.43
CA LEU A 182 1.02 9.99 -20.47
C LEU A 182 2.36 9.47 -19.89
N ASP A 183 2.93 10.16 -18.89
CA ASP A 183 4.16 9.72 -18.22
C ASP A 183 3.94 8.42 -17.43
N TYR A 184 2.78 8.28 -16.76
CA TYR A 184 2.41 7.04 -16.08
C TYR A 184 2.16 5.91 -17.06
N MET A 185 1.49 6.18 -18.18
CA MET A 185 1.25 5.18 -19.22
C MET A 185 2.58 4.66 -19.77
N ALA A 186 3.50 5.56 -20.12
CA ALA A 186 4.85 5.18 -20.58
C ALA A 186 5.60 4.37 -19.52
N ARG A 187 5.55 4.78 -18.24
CA ARG A 187 6.21 4.05 -17.15
C ARG A 187 5.67 2.63 -16.97
N LEU A 188 4.36 2.42 -17.14
CA LEU A 188 3.75 1.09 -17.09
C LEU A 188 4.08 0.22 -18.30
N GLU A 189 4.16 0.82 -19.50
CA GLU A 189 4.66 0.12 -20.68
C GLU A 189 6.11 -0.36 -20.43
N PHE A 190 6.98 0.46 -19.82
CA PHE A 190 8.32 0.04 -19.40
C PHE A 190 8.33 -1.05 -18.32
N ALA A 191 7.32 -1.09 -17.45
CA ALA A 191 7.14 -2.16 -16.48
C ALA A 191 6.65 -3.49 -17.10
N GLY A 192 6.44 -3.52 -18.43
CA GLY A 192 5.99 -4.70 -19.17
C GLY A 192 4.49 -4.93 -19.11
N TYR A 193 3.69 -3.91 -18.74
CA TYR A 193 2.25 -4.04 -18.63
C TYR A 193 1.57 -3.94 -20.00
N PRO A 194 0.55 -4.77 -20.32
CA PRO A 194 -0.11 -4.74 -21.62
C PRO A 194 -0.78 -3.40 -21.90
N LYS A 195 -0.48 -2.78 -23.05
CA LYS A 195 -0.98 -1.44 -23.42
C LYS A 195 -2.51 -1.32 -23.38
N ASN A 196 -3.23 -2.37 -23.74
CA ASN A 196 -4.70 -2.41 -23.71
C ASN A 196 -5.31 -2.49 -22.30
N GLN A 197 -4.50 -2.68 -21.26
CA GLN A 197 -4.91 -2.69 -19.86
C GLN A 197 -4.54 -1.39 -19.12
N ILE A 198 -3.80 -0.49 -19.79
CA ILE A 198 -3.39 0.80 -19.24
C ILE A 198 -4.42 1.86 -19.65
N LEU A 199 -4.96 2.57 -18.66
CA LEU A 199 -5.84 3.71 -18.87
C LEU A 199 -5.21 4.98 -18.29
N GLY A 200 -5.43 6.10 -18.95
CA GLY A 200 -4.92 7.38 -18.47
C GLY A 200 -5.79 8.52 -18.97
N LYS A 201 -6.13 9.45 -18.08
CA LYS A 201 -6.88 10.65 -18.39
C LYS A 201 -6.39 11.84 -17.55
N PRO A 202 -6.60 13.08 -18.02
CA PRO A 202 -6.25 14.27 -17.24
C PRO A 202 -6.99 14.36 -15.90
N LEU A 203 -8.28 13.99 -15.89
CA LEU A 203 -9.19 14.13 -14.75
C LEU A 203 -9.78 12.78 -14.31
N GLU A 204 -10.12 12.68 -13.03
CA GLU A 204 -10.73 11.50 -12.41
C GLU A 204 -12.07 11.12 -13.06
N GLU A 205 -12.91 12.11 -13.35
CA GLU A 205 -14.20 11.94 -14.03
C GLU A 205 -14.05 11.35 -15.44
N GLU A 206 -13.07 11.82 -16.22
CA GLU A 206 -12.79 11.27 -17.54
C GLU A 206 -12.26 9.83 -17.46
N LEU A 207 -11.46 9.51 -16.43
CA LEU A 207 -10.97 8.15 -16.23
C LEU A 207 -12.13 7.22 -15.84
N LEU A 208 -13.03 7.69 -14.97
CA LEU A 208 -14.22 6.94 -14.57
C LEU A 208 -15.07 6.50 -15.76
N ASP A 209 -15.18 7.31 -16.81
CA ASP A 209 -15.96 6.99 -18.01
C ASP A 209 -15.39 5.80 -18.80
N VAL A 210 -14.07 5.62 -18.78
CA VAL A 210 -13.39 4.55 -19.52
C VAL A 210 -12.95 3.38 -18.63
N PHE A 211 -13.04 3.53 -17.31
CA PHE A 211 -12.67 2.50 -16.34
C PHE A 211 -13.84 1.52 -16.12
N ASN A 212 -13.97 0.54 -17.01
CA ASN A 212 -14.95 -0.54 -16.83
C ASN A 212 -14.60 -1.38 -15.58
N ILE A 213 -15.61 -1.83 -14.84
CA ILE A 213 -15.48 -2.69 -13.67
C ILE A 213 -16.24 -4.02 -13.80
N ASP A 214 -16.94 -4.26 -14.91
CA ASP A 214 -17.79 -5.45 -15.10
C ASP A 214 -17.01 -6.75 -14.89
N ASP A 215 -15.82 -6.83 -15.49
CA ASP A 215 -14.91 -7.97 -15.44
C ASP A 215 -14.02 -8.02 -14.19
N LEU A 216 -14.19 -7.08 -13.25
CA LEU A 216 -13.37 -6.95 -12.05
C LEU A 216 -14.10 -7.42 -10.80
N ASP A 217 -13.41 -8.18 -9.96
CA ASP A 217 -13.91 -8.61 -8.64
C ASP A 217 -13.48 -7.62 -7.55
N THR A 218 -12.26 -7.06 -7.67
CA THR A 218 -11.69 -6.13 -6.70
C THR A 218 -11.17 -4.86 -7.38
N ILE A 219 -11.51 -3.71 -6.80
CA ILE A 219 -11.07 -2.39 -7.24
C ILE A 219 -10.26 -1.74 -6.13
N TYR A 220 -8.98 -1.48 -6.42
CA TYR A 220 -8.10 -0.70 -5.57
C TYR A 220 -8.13 0.77 -5.95
N LEU A 221 -8.40 1.64 -4.98
CA LEU A 221 -8.34 3.09 -5.11
C LEU A 221 -7.11 3.60 -4.37
N ILE A 222 -6.20 4.28 -5.07
CA ILE A 222 -4.94 4.76 -4.48
C ILE A 222 -4.90 6.29 -4.55
N PRO A 223 -5.38 6.99 -3.51
CA PRO A 223 -5.28 8.43 -3.43
C PRO A 223 -3.88 8.87 -2.98
N GLY A 224 -3.56 10.12 -3.30
CA GLY A 224 -2.58 10.91 -2.59
C GLY A 224 -3.16 11.54 -1.31
N THR A 225 -2.34 12.35 -0.63
CA THR A 225 -2.76 13.02 0.62
C THR A 225 -3.72 14.18 0.38
N LYS A 226 -3.73 14.73 -0.84
CA LYS A 226 -4.47 15.95 -1.20
C LYS A 226 -5.80 15.71 -1.93
N ASN A 227 -6.06 14.49 -2.38
CA ASN A 227 -7.26 14.16 -3.18
C ASN A 227 -8.14 13.07 -2.55
N LEU A 228 -8.01 12.80 -1.25
CA LEU A 228 -8.85 11.81 -0.58
C LEU A 228 -10.36 12.07 -0.76
N PRO A 229 -10.89 13.30 -0.59
CA PRO A 229 -12.32 13.56 -0.83
C PRO A 229 -12.77 13.30 -2.28
N LEU A 230 -11.90 13.55 -3.25
CA LEU A 230 -12.19 13.28 -4.65
C LEU A 230 -12.14 11.78 -4.96
N MET A 231 -11.21 11.05 -4.34
CA MET A 231 -11.17 9.60 -4.43
C MET A 231 -12.40 8.94 -3.78
N ASP A 232 -12.93 9.52 -2.70
CA ASP A 232 -14.18 9.06 -2.10
C ASP A 232 -15.35 9.23 -3.08
N GLN A 233 -15.40 10.34 -3.82
CA GLN A 233 -16.40 10.54 -4.89
C GLN A 233 -16.25 9.50 -6.00
N VAL A 234 -15.03 9.24 -6.46
CA VAL A 234 -14.70 8.18 -7.44
C VAL A 234 -15.19 6.82 -6.93
N LYS A 235 -14.90 6.47 -5.68
CA LYS A 235 -15.35 5.23 -5.04
C LYS A 235 -16.88 5.12 -5.06
N GLN A 236 -17.60 6.17 -4.68
CA GLN A 236 -19.07 6.17 -4.69
C GLN A 236 -19.63 6.01 -6.11
N SER A 237 -19.05 6.66 -7.12
CA SER A 237 -19.45 6.49 -8.52
C SER A 237 -19.26 5.06 -9.02
N LEU A 238 -18.12 4.43 -8.70
CA LEU A 238 -17.88 3.02 -9.08
C LEU A 238 -18.81 2.06 -8.34
N ILE A 239 -19.11 2.32 -7.06
CA ILE A 239 -20.09 1.56 -6.29
C ILE A 239 -21.48 1.66 -6.94
N GLN A 240 -21.88 2.86 -7.38
CA GLN A 240 -23.16 3.08 -8.04
C GLN A 240 -23.24 2.31 -9.37
N LYS A 241 -22.18 2.37 -10.20
CA LYS A 241 -22.07 1.56 -11.44
C LYS A 241 -22.21 0.06 -11.16
N ALA A 242 -21.60 -0.44 -10.08
CA ALA A 242 -21.68 -1.86 -9.70
C ALA A 242 -23.12 -2.28 -9.32
N LYS A 243 -23.85 -1.40 -8.61
CA LYS A 243 -25.26 -1.65 -8.26
C LYS A 243 -26.16 -1.69 -9.49
N GLU A 244 -25.98 -0.74 -10.41
CA GLU A 244 -26.75 -0.65 -11.66
C GLU A 244 -26.54 -1.87 -12.55
N ALA A 245 -25.30 -2.36 -12.67
CA ALA A 245 -24.98 -3.56 -13.44
C ALA A 245 -25.50 -4.88 -12.80
N SER A 246 -25.88 -4.83 -11.53
CA SER A 246 -26.39 -6.00 -10.78
C SER A 246 -27.92 -6.05 -10.68
N THR A 247 -28.61 -5.08 -11.30
CA THR A 247 -30.08 -4.98 -11.36
C THR A 247 -30.57 -5.51 -12.70
#